data_AF-A0A2S6AM66-F1
#
_entry.id   AF-A0A2S6AM66-F1
#
_cell.length_a   1.000
_cell.length_b   1.000
_cell.length_c   1.000
_cell.angle_alpha   90.00
_cell.angle_beta   90.00
_cell.angle_gamma   90.00
#
_symmetry.space_group_name_H-M   'P 1'
#
loop_
_entity.id
_entity.type
_entity.pdbx_description
1 polymer ?
#
loop_
_entity_poly.entity_id
_entity_poly.type
_entity_poly.pdbx_seq_one_letter_code
_entity_poly.pdbx_strand_id
1 'polypeptide(L)'
;MHRRRRAHADPFDADFDFAEQQTRARQRLTDEADAAFLTAKSNSELLAERAVEERIRALARTARLRSAQHANRHQQRRRRRERAAEAAHAAAVTAYHHAVSPHARLDRLVHGSQVVTRVLSGVAVVGVVWGAVNVQHNLMAGTEVADPRYWLAFAIEPMITLPILAIMHLATTASRQAHHIATSKIVAIETGLLALSLALNIAPHAIAGDIERTTEFAIAPLMIAAVVWLHSFASSEFAEMIANSPTSEHDLPRLAETIRPSQDPACDVA
;
A
#
# COMPACT_ATOMS: atom_id res chain seq x y z
N MET A 1 46.61 43.24 -77.09
CA MET A 1 47.22 44.53 -77.46
C MET A 1 46.95 44.80 -78.94
N HIS A 2 45.93 45.58 -79.26
CA HIS A 2 45.78 46.36 -80.50
C HIS A 2 44.90 47.56 -80.12
N ARG A 3 45.53 48.63 -79.61
CA ARG A 3 44.82 49.85 -79.20
C ARG A 3 44.68 50.74 -80.44
N ARG A 4 43.52 50.67 -81.11
CA ARG A 4 43.13 51.66 -82.12
C ARG A 4 43.04 53.03 -81.43
N ARG A 5 43.92 53.96 -81.81
CA ARG A 5 43.77 55.39 -81.51
C ARG A 5 42.50 55.87 -82.22
N ARG A 6 41.43 56.15 -81.48
CA ARG A 6 40.28 56.91 -81.99
C ARG A 6 40.76 58.35 -82.13
N ALA A 7 40.62 58.93 -83.32
CA ALA A 7 40.79 60.36 -83.51
C ALA A 7 39.80 61.08 -82.59
N HIS A 8 40.29 61.97 -81.74
CA HIS A 8 39.43 62.88 -80.98
C HIS A 8 38.88 63.88 -82.00
N ALA A 9 37.61 63.73 -82.36
CA ALA A 9 36.88 64.78 -83.04
C ALA A 9 36.88 66.01 -82.11
N ASP A 10 37.26 67.16 -82.64
CA ASP A 10 37.23 68.43 -81.92
C ASP A 10 35.77 68.68 -81.50
N PRO A 11 35.47 68.88 -80.21
CA PRO A 11 34.09 69.03 -79.75
C PRO A 11 33.38 70.28 -80.28
N PHE A 12 34.04 71.14 -81.08
CA PHE A 12 33.47 72.38 -81.62
C PHE A 12 33.78 72.57 -83.12
N ASP A 13 33.60 71.51 -83.91
CA ASP A 13 33.69 71.58 -85.38
C ASP A 13 32.68 72.60 -85.97
N ALA A 14 32.89 73.07 -87.20
CA ALA A 14 32.10 74.16 -87.80
C ALA A 14 30.59 73.85 -87.95
N ASP A 15 30.21 72.57 -87.87
CA ASP A 15 28.83 72.06 -87.87
C ASP A 15 28.25 71.80 -86.46
N PHE A 16 28.86 72.35 -85.40
CA PHE A 16 28.43 72.13 -84.02
C PHE A 16 27.13 72.88 -83.68
N ASP A 17 26.02 72.13 -83.58
CA ASP A 17 24.72 72.67 -83.17
C ASP A 17 24.63 72.84 -81.65
N PHE A 18 24.82 74.08 -81.20
CA PHE A 18 24.68 74.48 -79.81
C PHE A 18 23.27 74.27 -79.24
N ALA A 19 22.22 74.39 -80.06
CA ALA A 19 20.85 74.19 -79.60
C ALA A 19 20.57 72.71 -79.29
N GLU A 20 21.09 71.82 -80.12
CA GLU A 20 21.01 70.37 -79.88
C GLU A 20 21.80 69.97 -78.62
N GLN A 21 23.03 70.48 -78.46
CA GLN A 21 23.85 70.22 -77.27
C GLN A 21 23.22 70.76 -75.97
N GLN A 22 22.64 71.95 -76.00
CA GLN A 22 21.92 72.51 -74.86
C GLN A 22 20.68 71.68 -74.51
N THR A 23 19.96 71.18 -75.51
CA THR A 23 18.79 70.31 -75.32
C THR A 23 19.21 68.99 -74.69
N ARG A 24 20.28 68.36 -75.18
CA ARG A 24 20.86 67.14 -74.59
C ARG A 24 21.36 67.36 -73.17
N ALA A 25 21.98 68.49 -72.88
CA ALA A 25 22.46 68.81 -71.54
C ALA A 25 21.29 69.05 -70.56
N ARG A 26 20.24 69.75 -70.99
CA ARG A 26 19.01 69.94 -70.21
C ARG A 26 18.29 68.61 -69.97
N GLN A 27 18.20 67.75 -70.98
CA GLN A 27 17.65 66.41 -70.85
C GLN A 27 18.39 65.59 -69.80
N ARG A 28 19.74 65.57 -69.83
CA ARG A 28 20.55 64.88 -68.79
C ARG A 28 20.30 65.43 -67.39
N LEU A 29 20.15 66.74 -67.23
CA LEU A 29 19.82 67.35 -65.94
C LEU A 29 18.42 66.97 -65.46
N THR A 30 17.42 66.90 -66.34
CA THR A 30 16.09 66.38 -65.97
C THR A 30 16.11 64.90 -65.63
N ASP A 31 16.91 64.11 -66.35
CA ASP A 31 17.05 62.68 -66.11
C ASP A 31 17.80 62.42 -64.79
N GLU A 32 18.81 63.22 -64.46
CA GLU A 32 19.54 63.14 -63.17
C GLU A 32 18.74 63.70 -61.99
N ALA A 33 17.86 64.67 -62.23
CA ALA A 33 16.96 65.23 -61.22
C ALA A 33 15.68 64.39 -61.02
N ASP A 34 15.50 63.31 -61.78
CA ASP A 34 14.39 62.40 -61.60
C ASP A 34 14.53 61.69 -60.24
N ALA A 35 13.55 61.94 -59.37
CA ALA A 35 13.51 61.39 -58.02
C ALA A 35 13.57 59.85 -58.01
N ALA A 36 13.20 59.21 -59.13
CA ALA A 36 13.34 57.77 -59.33
C ALA A 36 14.80 57.31 -59.18
N PHE A 37 15.80 58.05 -59.70
CA PHE A 37 17.21 57.67 -59.58
C PHE A 37 17.79 57.95 -58.19
N LEU A 38 17.24 58.93 -57.47
CA LEU A 38 17.67 59.26 -56.11
C LEU A 38 17.06 58.33 -55.04
N THR A 39 15.91 57.74 -55.32
CA THR A 39 15.19 56.83 -54.40
C THR A 39 15.32 55.35 -54.79
N ALA A 40 15.75 55.05 -56.01
CA ALA A 40 16.02 53.68 -56.44
C ALA A 40 17.20 53.10 -55.65
N LYS A 41 16.91 52.01 -54.93
CA LYS A 41 17.94 51.24 -54.23
C LYS A 41 18.91 50.65 -55.23
N SER A 42 20.18 50.66 -54.86
CA SER A 42 21.21 49.94 -55.61
C SER A 42 20.89 48.44 -55.64
N ASN A 43 21.34 47.73 -56.68
CA ASN A 43 21.16 46.28 -56.76
C ASN A 43 21.73 45.54 -55.54
N SER A 44 22.83 46.04 -54.96
CA SER A 44 23.39 45.51 -53.71
C SER A 44 22.44 45.65 -52.53
N GLU A 45 21.74 46.78 -52.39
CA GLU A 45 20.78 47.01 -51.32
C GLU A 45 19.54 46.14 -51.49
N LEU A 46 19.03 45.99 -52.72
CA LEU A 46 17.90 45.08 -53.01
C LEU A 46 18.23 43.63 -52.67
N LEU A 47 19.45 43.17 -52.98
CA LEU A 47 19.92 41.83 -52.59
C LEU A 47 20.07 41.68 -51.08
N ALA A 48 20.59 42.71 -50.40
CA ALA A 48 20.71 42.72 -48.94
C ALA A 48 19.34 42.65 -48.26
N GLU A 49 18.35 43.42 -48.72
CA GLU A 49 16.98 43.37 -48.19
C GLU A 49 16.32 42.01 -48.41
N ARG A 50 16.49 41.44 -49.62
CA ARG A 50 15.97 40.11 -49.91
C ARG A 50 16.57 39.04 -49.00
N ALA A 51 17.88 39.11 -48.74
CA ALA A 51 18.56 38.21 -47.83
C ALA A 51 18.03 38.34 -46.38
N VAL A 52 17.73 39.57 -45.92
CA VAL A 52 17.13 39.81 -44.61
C VAL A 52 15.72 39.21 -44.53
N GLU A 53 14.87 39.46 -45.52
CA GLU A 53 13.51 38.88 -45.55
C GLU A 53 13.52 37.35 -45.58
N GLU A 54 14.39 36.75 -46.40
CA GLU A 54 14.55 35.30 -46.46
C GLU A 54 14.98 34.72 -45.10
N ARG A 55 15.88 35.42 -44.41
CA ARG A 55 16.32 35.05 -43.07
C ARG A 55 15.20 35.18 -42.03
N ILE A 56 14.37 36.23 -42.11
CA ILE A 56 13.17 36.37 -41.26
C ILE A 56 12.19 35.22 -41.52
N ARG A 57 11.90 34.87 -42.78
CA ARG A 57 11.01 33.75 -43.12
C ARG A 57 11.58 32.41 -42.66
N ALA A 58 12.89 32.21 -42.73
CA ALA A 58 13.56 31.03 -42.21
C ALA A 58 13.42 30.94 -40.67
N LEU A 59 13.70 32.03 -39.95
CA LEU A 59 13.54 32.09 -38.50
C LEU A 59 12.09 31.85 -38.07
N ALA A 60 11.11 32.47 -38.74
CA ALA A 60 9.70 32.26 -38.46
C ALA A 60 9.28 30.79 -38.63
N ARG A 61 9.76 30.11 -39.68
CA ARG A 61 9.53 28.66 -39.89
C ARG A 61 10.14 27.84 -38.75
N THR A 62 11.37 28.13 -38.34
CA THR A 62 12.00 27.42 -37.22
C THR A 62 11.32 27.67 -35.88
N ALA A 63 10.86 28.90 -35.61
CA ALA A 63 10.14 29.25 -34.39
C ALA A 63 8.81 28.50 -34.30
N ARG A 64 8.03 28.44 -35.40
CA ARG A 64 6.78 27.66 -35.49
C ARG A 64 7.02 26.16 -35.27
N LEU A 65 8.07 25.60 -35.86
CA LEU A 65 8.44 24.19 -35.64
C LEU A 65 8.78 23.92 -34.18
N ARG A 66 9.60 24.77 -33.56
CA ARG A 66 9.98 24.63 -32.14
C ARG A 66 8.77 24.76 -31.23
N SER A 67 7.89 25.74 -31.43
CA SER A 67 6.70 25.91 -30.58
C SER A 67 5.77 24.69 -30.69
N ALA A 68 5.53 24.18 -31.90
CA ALA A 68 4.76 22.95 -32.11
C ALA A 68 5.40 21.73 -31.42
N GLN A 69 6.73 21.58 -31.51
CA GLN A 69 7.45 20.51 -30.82
C GLN A 69 7.34 20.63 -29.29
N HIS A 70 7.47 21.83 -28.74
CA HIS A 70 7.33 22.07 -27.30
C HIS A 70 5.91 21.78 -26.81
N ALA A 71 4.88 22.21 -27.55
CA ALA A 71 3.49 21.92 -27.25
C ALA A 71 3.23 20.41 -27.24
N ASN A 72 3.72 19.69 -28.26
CA ASN A 72 3.56 18.23 -28.34
C ASN A 72 4.30 17.51 -27.19
N ARG A 73 5.53 17.90 -26.88
CA ARG A 73 6.27 17.36 -25.72
C ARG A 73 5.55 17.62 -24.40
N HIS A 74 5.00 18.82 -24.21
CA HIS A 74 4.24 19.15 -23.01
C HIS A 74 2.96 18.33 -22.90
N GLN A 75 2.22 18.16 -23.99
CA GLN A 75 1.03 17.32 -24.05
C GLN A 75 1.35 15.85 -23.77
N GLN A 76 2.44 15.31 -24.32
CA GLN A 76 2.90 13.95 -24.04
C GLN A 76 3.27 13.77 -22.56
N ARG A 77 3.96 14.76 -21.96
CA ARG A 77 4.28 14.73 -20.52
C ARG A 77 3.02 14.76 -19.65
N ARG A 78 2.03 15.59 -19.99
CA ARG A 78 0.73 15.62 -19.28
C ARG A 78 0.02 14.28 -19.37
N ARG A 79 -0.12 13.71 -20.56
CA ARG A 79 -0.73 12.38 -20.77
C ARG A 79 -0.01 11.28 -19.98
N ARG A 80 1.31 11.32 -19.88
CA ARG A 80 2.08 10.35 -19.06
C ARG A 80 1.79 10.50 -17.58
N ARG A 81 1.69 11.75 -17.08
CA ARG A 81 1.34 12.02 -15.67
C ARG A 81 -0.09 11.61 -15.35
N GLU A 82 -1.04 11.89 -16.24
CA GLU A 82 -2.44 11.49 -16.11
C GLU A 82 -2.56 9.96 -16.02
N ARG A 83 -1.95 9.22 -16.95
CA ARG A 83 -1.93 7.75 -16.89
C ARG A 83 -1.27 7.19 -15.63
N ALA A 84 -0.18 7.82 -15.17
CA ALA A 84 0.48 7.40 -13.93
C ALA A 84 -0.40 7.67 -12.70
N ALA A 85 -1.13 8.80 -12.68
CA ALA A 85 -2.07 9.12 -11.62
C ALA A 85 -3.28 8.17 -11.62
N GLU A 86 -3.84 7.86 -12.79
CA GLU A 86 -4.90 6.86 -12.96
C GLU A 86 -4.45 5.47 -12.48
N ALA A 87 -3.24 5.04 -12.85
CA ALA A 87 -2.68 3.77 -12.39
C ALA A 87 -2.45 3.74 -10.87
N ALA A 88 -1.95 4.85 -10.30
CA ALA A 88 -1.76 4.97 -8.85
C ALA A 88 -3.11 4.96 -8.11
N HIS A 89 -4.12 5.63 -8.65
CA HIS A 89 -5.47 5.63 -8.10
C HIS A 89 -6.10 4.24 -8.16
N ALA A 90 -6.00 3.56 -9.30
CA ALA A 90 -6.47 2.18 -9.44
C ALA A 90 -5.77 1.24 -8.44
N ALA A 91 -4.45 1.34 -8.31
CA ALA A 91 -3.69 0.57 -7.33
C ALA A 91 -4.11 0.87 -5.89
N ALA A 92 -4.35 2.14 -5.54
CA ALA A 92 -4.83 2.54 -4.22
C ALA A 92 -6.24 1.99 -3.93
N VAL A 93 -7.14 2.03 -4.90
CA VAL A 93 -8.49 1.45 -4.79
C VAL A 93 -8.43 -0.06 -4.61
N THR A 94 -7.62 -0.77 -5.41
CA THR A 94 -7.42 -2.22 -5.26
C THR A 94 -6.81 -2.56 -3.89
N ALA A 95 -5.81 -1.80 -3.43
CA ALA A 95 -5.21 -1.99 -2.10
C ALA A 95 -6.24 -1.73 -0.98
N TYR A 96 -7.09 -0.72 -1.12
CA TYR A 96 -8.19 -0.45 -0.20
C TYR A 96 -9.19 -1.60 -0.19
N HIS A 97 -9.61 -2.12 -1.36
CA HIS A 97 -10.49 -3.28 -1.43
C HIS A 97 -9.88 -4.52 -0.79
N HIS A 98 -8.57 -4.78 -0.95
CA HIS A 98 -7.91 -5.88 -0.26
C HIS A 98 -7.82 -5.65 1.25
N ALA A 99 -7.50 -4.43 1.68
CA ALA A 99 -7.40 -4.08 3.10
C ALA A 99 -8.74 -4.16 3.83
N VAL A 100 -9.83 -3.77 3.14
CA VAL A 100 -11.21 -3.77 3.65
C VAL A 100 -11.94 -5.08 3.34
N SER A 101 -11.35 -5.98 2.53
CA SER A 101 -12.00 -7.23 2.16
C SER A 101 -12.41 -8.01 3.42
N PRO A 102 -13.71 -8.30 3.58
CA PRO A 102 -14.22 -9.00 4.76
C PRO A 102 -13.55 -10.38 4.95
N HIS A 103 -13.19 -11.04 3.84
CA HIS A 103 -12.47 -12.32 3.84
C HIS A 103 -11.04 -12.22 4.41
N ALA A 104 -10.25 -11.20 4.08
CA ALA A 104 -8.90 -11.06 4.65
C ALA A 104 -8.93 -10.66 6.14
N ARG A 105 -10.02 -10.04 6.59
CA ARG A 105 -10.24 -9.76 8.02
C ARG A 105 -10.63 -11.03 8.78
N LEU A 106 -11.56 -11.82 8.23
CA LEU A 106 -11.88 -13.16 8.76
C LEU A 106 -10.65 -14.05 8.85
N ASP A 107 -9.88 -14.13 7.77
CA ASP A 107 -8.71 -15.00 7.69
C ASP A 107 -7.67 -14.66 8.77
N ARG A 108 -7.41 -13.36 8.97
CA ARG A 108 -6.55 -12.88 10.07
C ARG A 108 -7.10 -13.21 11.46
N LEU A 109 -8.42 -13.09 11.66
CA LEU A 109 -9.05 -13.44 12.95
C LEU A 109 -8.99 -14.94 13.24
N VAL A 110 -9.26 -15.78 12.24
CA VAL A 110 -9.21 -17.24 12.37
C VAL A 110 -7.77 -17.70 12.60
N HIS A 111 -6.81 -17.22 11.82
CA HIS A 111 -5.41 -17.54 12.02
C HIS A 111 -4.88 -17.03 13.35
N GLY A 112 -5.25 -15.81 13.76
CA GLY A 112 -4.93 -15.28 15.08
C GLY A 112 -5.46 -16.17 16.21
N SER A 113 -6.73 -16.56 16.14
CA SER A 113 -7.36 -17.48 17.09
C SER A 113 -6.66 -18.84 17.16
N GLN A 114 -6.27 -19.40 16.01
CA GLN A 114 -5.51 -20.65 15.96
C GLN A 114 -4.12 -20.53 16.59
N VAL A 115 -3.40 -19.43 16.33
CA VAL A 115 -2.07 -19.20 16.91
C VAL A 115 -2.18 -19.05 18.42
N VAL A 116 -3.11 -18.21 18.91
CA VAL A 116 -3.36 -18.03 20.35
C VAL A 116 -3.72 -19.36 21.01
N THR A 117 -4.59 -20.14 20.38
CA THR A 117 -4.95 -21.49 20.85
C THR A 117 -3.72 -22.39 20.96
N ARG A 118 -2.89 -22.47 19.91
CA ARG A 118 -1.67 -23.31 19.91
C ARG A 118 -0.68 -22.87 20.98
N VAL A 119 -0.48 -21.57 21.16
CA VAL A 119 0.41 -21.01 22.19
C VAL A 119 -0.09 -21.40 23.57
N LEU A 120 -1.38 -21.17 23.87
CA LEU A 120 -1.95 -21.48 25.17
C LEU A 120 -1.99 -22.99 25.44
N SER A 121 -2.29 -23.82 24.44
CA SER A 121 -2.17 -25.27 24.55
C SER A 121 -0.73 -25.71 24.83
N GLY A 122 0.25 -25.09 24.17
CA GLY A 122 1.68 -25.34 24.42
C GLY A 122 2.07 -24.99 25.86
N VAL A 123 1.64 -23.82 26.36
CA VAL A 123 1.88 -23.40 27.75
C VAL A 123 1.23 -24.36 28.74
N ALA A 124 0.01 -24.82 28.47
CA ALA A 124 -0.66 -25.81 29.33
C ALA A 124 0.11 -27.14 29.38
N VAL A 125 0.62 -27.63 28.25
CA VAL A 125 1.47 -28.84 28.21
C VAL A 125 2.73 -28.65 29.05
N VAL A 126 3.41 -27.51 28.91
CA VAL A 126 4.59 -27.20 29.73
C VAL A 126 4.23 -27.15 31.22
N GLY A 127 3.09 -26.55 31.58
CA GLY A 127 2.60 -26.50 32.95
C GLY A 127 2.35 -27.88 33.54
N VAL A 128 1.71 -28.78 32.77
CA VAL A 128 1.47 -30.17 33.19
C VAL A 128 2.78 -30.93 33.40
N VAL A 129 3.74 -30.79 32.48
CA VAL A 129 5.05 -31.45 32.61
C VAL A 129 5.79 -30.93 33.83
N TRP A 130 5.80 -29.62 34.05
CA TRP A 130 6.42 -29.00 35.22
C TRP A 130 5.77 -29.45 36.52
N GLY A 131 4.44 -29.44 36.60
CA GLY A 131 3.70 -29.94 37.76
C GLY A 131 3.99 -31.41 38.03
N ALA A 132 4.09 -32.24 36.99
CA ALA A 132 4.43 -33.66 37.12
C ALA A 132 5.84 -33.87 37.72
N VAL A 133 6.84 -33.10 37.27
CA VAL A 133 8.19 -33.10 37.87
C VAL A 133 8.12 -32.72 39.34
N ASN A 134 7.34 -31.69 39.67
CA ASN A 134 7.24 -31.17 41.03
C ASN A 134 6.57 -32.15 41.99
N VAL A 135 5.43 -32.73 41.59
CA VAL A 135 4.71 -33.77 42.34
C VAL A 135 5.60 -35.01 42.51
N GLN A 136 6.32 -35.40 41.46
CA GLN A 136 7.26 -36.51 41.52
C GLN A 136 8.41 -36.24 42.49
N HIS A 137 8.99 -35.04 42.49
CA HIS A 137 10.04 -34.66 43.43
C HIS A 137 9.54 -34.63 44.88
N ASN A 138 8.30 -34.18 45.10
CA ASN A 138 7.69 -34.13 46.44
C ASN A 138 7.31 -35.51 47.00
N LEU A 139 6.70 -36.36 46.18
CA LEU A 139 6.21 -37.67 46.64
C LEU A 139 7.31 -38.72 46.74
N MET A 140 8.40 -38.56 45.97
CA MET A 140 9.49 -39.53 45.89
C MET A 140 10.81 -38.95 46.38
N ALA A 141 10.77 -37.92 47.24
CA ALA A 141 11.96 -37.37 47.88
C ALA A 141 12.72 -38.48 48.64
N GLY A 142 13.85 -38.96 48.08
CA GLY A 142 14.67 -40.03 48.65
C GLY A 142 14.49 -41.42 48.02
N THR A 143 13.71 -41.57 46.94
CA THR A 143 13.57 -42.85 46.22
C THR A 143 14.57 -42.97 45.06
N GLU A 144 15.14 -44.15 44.84
CA GLU A 144 16.08 -44.37 43.73
C GLU A 144 15.38 -44.32 42.36
N VAL A 145 16.09 -43.79 41.35
CA VAL A 145 15.59 -43.64 39.97
C VAL A 145 15.22 -44.99 39.31
N ALA A 146 15.75 -46.09 39.85
CA ALA A 146 15.46 -47.45 39.39
C ALA A 146 14.11 -48.00 39.87
N ASP A 147 13.44 -47.37 40.86
CA ASP A 147 12.14 -47.81 41.35
C ASP A 147 11.02 -47.46 40.33
N PRO A 148 10.22 -48.42 39.85
CA PRO A 148 9.07 -48.14 38.98
C PRO A 148 8.08 -47.10 39.55
N ARG A 149 8.00 -46.96 40.88
CA ARG A 149 7.14 -45.96 41.55
C ARG A 149 7.60 -44.52 41.29
N TYR A 150 8.90 -44.31 41.09
CA TYR A 150 9.48 -43.03 40.71
C TYR A 150 8.87 -42.51 39.41
N TRP A 151 8.71 -43.40 38.43
CA TRP A 151 8.12 -43.08 37.13
C TRP A 151 6.60 -42.97 37.17
N LEU A 152 5.94 -43.75 38.05
CA LEU A 152 4.48 -43.69 38.20
C LEU A 152 4.01 -42.34 38.79
N ALA A 153 4.83 -41.70 39.62
CA ALA A 153 4.52 -40.39 40.21
C ALA A 153 4.37 -39.28 39.15
N PHE A 154 5.06 -39.37 38.01
CA PHE A 154 4.89 -38.46 36.88
C PHE A 154 3.49 -38.51 36.27
N ALA A 155 2.76 -39.62 36.41
CA ALA A 155 1.43 -39.77 35.83
C ALA A 155 0.31 -39.19 36.71
N ILE A 156 0.59 -38.89 37.98
CA ILE A 156 -0.41 -38.42 38.95
C ILE A 156 -0.93 -37.04 38.57
N GLU A 157 -0.04 -36.08 38.30
CA GLU A 157 -0.43 -34.72 37.95
C GLU A 157 -1.23 -34.67 36.62
N PRO A 158 -0.79 -35.31 35.52
CA PRO A 158 -1.58 -35.37 34.28
C PRO A 158 -2.94 -36.06 34.45
N MET A 159 -3.05 -37.07 35.31
CA MET A 159 -4.34 -37.76 35.57
C MET A 159 -5.40 -36.82 36.16
N ILE A 160 -4.99 -35.79 36.89
CA ILE A 160 -5.90 -34.80 37.46
C ILE A 160 -6.10 -33.64 36.48
N THR A 161 -5.02 -33.15 35.87
CA THR A 161 -5.03 -31.91 35.07
C THR A 161 -5.56 -32.11 33.64
N LEU A 162 -5.32 -33.27 33.00
CA LEU A 162 -5.82 -33.52 31.64
C LEU A 162 -7.36 -33.61 31.57
N PRO A 163 -8.07 -34.28 32.48
CA PRO A 163 -9.54 -34.25 32.49
C PRO A 163 -10.11 -32.84 32.65
N ILE A 164 -9.49 -31.98 33.48
CA ILE A 164 -9.90 -30.57 33.61
C ILE A 164 -9.78 -29.85 32.26
N LEU A 165 -8.61 -29.95 31.63
CA LEU A 165 -8.35 -29.34 30.32
C LEU A 165 -9.31 -29.87 29.24
N ALA A 166 -9.57 -31.17 29.23
CA ALA A 166 -10.47 -31.81 28.27
C ALA A 166 -11.92 -31.34 28.43
N ILE A 167 -12.42 -31.23 29.66
CA ILE A 167 -13.78 -30.75 29.93
C ILE A 167 -13.92 -29.28 29.56
N MET A 168 -12.93 -28.42 29.87
CA MET A 168 -12.94 -27.03 29.43
C MET A 168 -12.95 -26.93 27.89
N HIS A 169 -12.13 -27.73 27.20
CA HIS A 169 -12.11 -27.76 25.74
C HIS A 169 -13.45 -28.21 25.15
N LEU A 170 -14.11 -29.18 25.79
CA LEU A 170 -15.44 -29.64 25.38
C LEU A 170 -16.51 -28.56 25.61
N ALA A 171 -16.49 -27.87 26.75
CA ALA A 171 -17.43 -26.79 27.08
C ALA A 171 -17.30 -25.60 26.11
N THR A 172 -16.07 -25.18 25.82
CA THR A 172 -15.77 -24.10 24.86
C THR A 172 -16.13 -24.46 23.42
N THR A 173 -16.03 -25.73 23.04
CA THR A 173 -16.43 -26.20 21.71
C THR A 173 -17.95 -26.33 21.58
N ALA A 174 -18.63 -26.80 22.63
CA ALA A 174 -20.08 -26.96 22.61
C ALA A 174 -20.83 -25.63 22.62
N SER A 175 -20.32 -24.62 23.35
CA SER A 175 -20.88 -23.26 23.30
C SER A 175 -20.81 -22.67 21.89
N ARG A 176 -19.76 -22.98 21.13
CA ARG A 176 -19.61 -22.58 19.72
C ARG A 176 -20.59 -23.26 18.77
N GLN A 177 -21.11 -24.44 19.12
CA GLN A 177 -22.05 -25.21 18.30
C GLN A 177 -23.52 -25.03 18.73
N ALA A 178 -23.81 -23.99 19.52
CA ALA A 178 -25.14 -23.71 20.09
C ALA A 178 -25.74 -24.88 20.90
N HIS A 179 -24.89 -25.75 21.45
CA HIS A 179 -25.34 -26.82 22.33
C HIS A 179 -25.36 -26.33 23.78
N HIS A 180 -26.52 -26.39 24.42
CA HIS A 180 -26.66 -26.05 25.84
C HIS A 180 -26.11 -27.19 26.70
N ILE A 181 -24.87 -27.06 27.15
CA ILE A 181 -24.31 -27.88 28.20
C ILE A 181 -24.62 -27.24 29.56
N ALA A 182 -24.82 -28.06 30.60
CA ALA A 182 -24.97 -27.59 31.97
C ALA A 182 -23.63 -27.03 32.51
N THR A 183 -23.26 -25.82 32.09
CA THR A 183 -21.99 -25.15 32.42
C THR A 183 -21.73 -25.08 33.93
N SER A 184 -22.78 -24.96 34.75
CA SER A 184 -22.66 -24.95 36.21
C SER A 184 -22.10 -26.25 36.78
N LYS A 185 -22.49 -27.42 36.23
CA LYS A 185 -21.99 -28.72 36.67
C LYS A 185 -20.53 -28.91 36.29
N ILE A 186 -20.14 -28.41 35.12
CA ILE A 186 -18.76 -28.43 34.64
C ILE A 186 -17.86 -27.58 35.53
N VAL A 187 -18.27 -26.34 35.81
CA VAL A 187 -17.53 -25.43 36.69
C VAL A 187 -17.37 -26.02 38.09
N ALA A 188 -18.40 -26.69 38.62
CA ALA A 188 -18.31 -27.36 39.92
C ALA A 188 -17.27 -28.51 39.93
N ILE A 189 -17.24 -29.34 38.88
CA ILE A 189 -16.27 -30.44 38.73
C ILE A 189 -14.85 -29.88 38.58
N GLU A 190 -14.68 -28.87 37.72
CA GLU A 190 -13.39 -28.21 37.48
C GLU A 190 -12.84 -27.55 38.75
N THR A 191 -13.69 -26.82 39.49
CA THR A 191 -13.30 -26.20 40.77
C THR A 191 -12.92 -27.26 41.79
N GLY A 192 -13.64 -28.38 41.85
CA GLY A 192 -13.33 -29.49 42.75
C GLY A 192 -12.00 -30.17 42.41
N LEU A 193 -11.71 -30.40 41.14
CA LEU A 193 -10.45 -30.99 40.69
C LEU A 193 -9.26 -30.03 40.88
N LEU A 194 -9.45 -28.74 40.62
CA LEU A 194 -8.44 -27.71 40.89
C LEU A 194 -8.15 -27.61 42.39
N ALA A 195 -9.19 -27.60 43.22
CA ALA A 195 -9.03 -27.60 44.67
C ALA A 195 -8.30 -28.85 45.17
N LEU A 196 -8.56 -30.01 44.56
CA LEU A 196 -7.83 -31.25 44.85
C LEU A 196 -6.36 -31.16 44.45
N SER A 197 -6.02 -30.66 43.26
CA SER A 197 -4.64 -30.44 42.82
C SER A 197 -3.90 -29.47 43.74
N LEU A 198 -4.56 -28.37 44.11
CA LEU A 198 -4.02 -27.37 45.02
C LEU A 198 -3.78 -27.96 46.42
N ALA A 199 -4.74 -28.74 46.93
CA ALA A 199 -4.59 -29.45 48.20
C ALA A 199 -3.43 -30.46 48.15
N LEU A 200 -3.30 -31.25 47.08
CA LEU A 200 -2.21 -32.23 46.96
C LEU A 200 -0.82 -31.57 46.91
N ASN A 201 -0.69 -30.43 46.24
CA ASN A 201 0.58 -29.72 46.12
C ASN A 201 0.97 -28.96 47.41
N ILE A 202 -0.01 -28.35 48.08
CA ILE A 202 0.23 -27.46 49.21
C ILE A 202 0.13 -28.18 50.57
N ALA A 203 -0.76 -29.17 50.72
CA ALA A 203 -1.10 -29.74 52.03
C ALA A 203 0.10 -30.24 52.85
N PRO A 204 1.11 -30.94 52.29
CA PRO A 204 2.26 -31.38 53.06
C PRO A 204 3.02 -30.21 53.72
N HIS A 205 3.12 -29.09 53.02
CA HIS A 205 3.85 -27.90 53.45
C HIS A 205 3.01 -27.02 54.41
N ALA A 206 1.70 -26.92 54.14
CA ALA A 206 0.78 -26.19 55.00
C ALA A 206 0.65 -26.85 56.37
N ILE A 207 0.56 -28.19 56.42
CA ILE A 207 0.50 -28.95 57.68
C ILE A 207 1.81 -28.82 58.46
N ALA A 208 2.95 -28.73 57.76
CA ALA A 208 4.25 -28.49 58.37
C ALA A 208 4.47 -27.05 58.87
N GLY A 209 3.53 -26.13 58.61
CA GLY A 209 3.64 -24.71 58.99
C GLY A 209 4.62 -23.89 58.12
N ASP A 210 5.07 -24.44 57.00
CA ASP A 210 6.02 -23.79 56.10
C ASP A 210 5.27 -22.95 55.06
N ILE A 211 5.04 -21.67 55.40
CA ILE A 211 4.30 -20.72 54.57
C ILE A 211 5.05 -20.43 53.25
N GLU A 212 6.38 -20.43 53.28
CA GLU A 212 7.21 -20.16 52.10
C GLU A 212 7.01 -21.25 51.06
N ARG A 213 7.19 -22.51 51.45
CA ARG A 213 6.94 -23.65 50.56
C ARG A 213 5.47 -23.76 50.17
N THR A 214 4.54 -23.56 51.10
CA THR A 214 3.09 -23.52 50.79
C THR A 214 2.80 -22.59 49.61
N THR A 215 3.44 -21.41 49.59
CA THR A 215 3.27 -20.44 48.50
C THR A 215 3.94 -20.93 47.21
N GLU A 216 5.17 -21.43 47.27
CA GLU A 216 5.90 -21.94 46.10
C GLU A 216 5.12 -23.04 45.37
N PHE A 217 4.62 -24.02 46.13
CA PHE A 217 3.89 -25.16 45.60
C PHE A 217 2.46 -24.82 45.13
N ALA A 218 1.92 -23.66 45.52
CA ALA A 218 0.64 -23.15 45.02
C ALA A 218 0.75 -22.56 43.60
N ILE A 219 1.93 -22.08 43.19
CA ILE A 219 2.09 -21.29 41.97
C ILE A 219 1.74 -22.11 40.73
N ALA A 220 2.20 -23.35 40.62
CA ALA A 220 2.01 -24.14 39.41
C ALA A 220 0.52 -24.44 39.12
N PRO A 221 -0.30 -24.95 40.07
CA PRO A 221 -1.73 -25.13 39.83
C PRO A 221 -2.47 -23.82 39.54
N LEU A 222 -2.12 -22.72 40.21
CA LEU A 222 -2.73 -21.41 39.98
C LEU A 222 -2.40 -20.86 38.58
N MET A 223 -1.16 -21.04 38.11
CA MET A 223 -0.75 -20.63 36.78
C MET A 223 -1.47 -21.43 35.69
N ILE A 224 -1.63 -22.74 35.89
CA ILE A 224 -2.41 -23.59 34.98
C ILE A 224 -3.86 -23.09 34.93
N ALA A 225 -4.50 -22.86 36.08
CA ALA A 225 -5.85 -22.33 36.14
C ALA A 225 -5.99 -20.96 35.44
N ALA A 226 -5.01 -20.07 35.60
CA ALA A 226 -4.99 -18.77 34.94
C ALA A 226 -4.88 -18.89 33.41
N VAL A 227 -4.02 -19.79 32.91
CA VAL A 227 -3.85 -20.05 31.46
C VAL A 227 -5.12 -20.65 30.86
N VAL A 228 -5.74 -21.58 31.57
CA VAL A 228 -7.01 -22.22 31.24
C VAL A 228 -8.12 -21.17 31.13
N TRP A 229 -8.25 -20.33 32.15
CA TRP A 229 -9.22 -19.23 32.15
C TRP A 229 -8.98 -18.24 31.00
N LEU A 230 -7.73 -17.81 30.80
CA LEU A 230 -7.35 -16.90 29.71
C LEU A 230 -7.66 -17.50 28.33
N HIS A 231 -7.48 -18.81 28.18
CA HIS A 231 -7.82 -19.54 26.96
C HIS A 231 -9.33 -19.53 26.69
N SER A 232 -10.15 -19.76 27.71
CA SER A 232 -11.61 -19.67 27.58
C SER A 232 -12.06 -18.26 27.21
N PHE A 233 -11.51 -17.24 27.88
CA PHE A 233 -11.82 -15.83 27.62
C PHE A 233 -11.41 -15.39 26.20
N ALA A 234 -10.17 -15.67 25.80
CA ALA A 234 -9.71 -15.36 24.44
C ALA A 234 -10.55 -16.10 23.39
N SER A 235 -10.93 -17.35 23.67
CA SER A 235 -11.76 -18.15 22.78
C SER A 235 -13.17 -17.60 22.61
N SER A 236 -13.78 -17.01 23.65
CA SER A 236 -15.09 -16.35 23.56
C SER A 236 -14.99 -15.02 22.83
N GLU A 237 -13.98 -14.19 23.13
CA GLU A 237 -13.74 -12.92 22.45
C GLU A 237 -13.52 -13.11 20.95
N PHE A 238 -12.66 -14.05 20.54
CA PHE A 238 -12.48 -14.34 19.12
C PHE A 238 -13.74 -14.88 18.46
N ALA A 239 -14.54 -15.68 19.17
CA ALA A 239 -15.81 -16.19 18.63
C ALA A 239 -16.82 -15.05 18.41
N GLU A 240 -16.91 -14.10 19.33
CA GLU A 240 -17.74 -12.91 19.20
C GLU A 240 -17.25 -11.99 18.07
N MET A 241 -15.94 -11.74 17.97
CA MET A 241 -15.36 -10.96 16.87
C MET A 241 -15.60 -11.59 15.49
N ILE A 242 -15.57 -12.93 15.41
CA ILE A 242 -15.90 -13.66 14.18
C ILE A 242 -17.41 -13.59 13.89
N ALA A 243 -18.26 -13.80 14.88
CA ALA A 243 -19.72 -13.73 14.72
C ALA A 243 -20.22 -12.32 14.31
N ASN A 244 -19.58 -11.27 14.81
CA ASN A 244 -19.88 -9.87 14.51
C ASN A 244 -19.20 -9.35 13.23
N SER A 245 -18.47 -10.21 12.49
CA SER A 245 -17.86 -9.81 11.23
C SER A 245 -18.89 -9.89 10.07
N PRO A 246 -18.92 -8.90 9.15
CA PRO A 246 -19.98 -8.72 8.14
C PRO A 246 -19.94 -9.74 6.98
N THR A 247 -19.44 -10.95 7.24
CA THR A 247 -19.25 -12.03 6.28
C THR A 247 -20.32 -13.10 6.32
N SER A 248 -21.36 -12.93 7.13
CA SER A 248 -22.53 -13.77 7.05
C SER A 248 -23.02 -13.75 5.60
N GLU A 249 -23.08 -14.91 4.95
CA GLU A 249 -23.65 -15.13 3.60
C GLU A 249 -24.99 -14.40 3.41
N HIS A 250 -25.68 -14.11 4.51
CA HIS A 250 -26.92 -13.36 4.60
C HIS A 250 -26.83 -11.85 4.23
N ASP A 251 -25.66 -11.22 4.31
CA ASP A 251 -25.48 -9.79 3.98
C ASP A 251 -24.93 -9.56 2.57
N LEU A 252 -24.45 -10.60 1.88
CA LEU A 252 -24.00 -10.49 0.47
C LEU A 252 -25.11 -10.02 -0.49
N PRO A 253 -26.38 -10.46 -0.37
CA PRO A 253 -27.49 -9.93 -1.19
C PRO A 253 -27.82 -8.47 -0.85
N ARG A 254 -27.76 -8.11 0.44
CA ARG A 254 -28.13 -6.78 0.95
C ARG A 254 -27.09 -5.71 0.57
N LEU A 255 -25.81 -6.08 0.60
CA LEU A 255 -24.70 -5.26 0.09
C LEU A 255 -24.75 -5.13 -1.44
N ALA A 256 -25.11 -6.20 -2.16
CA ALA A 256 -25.31 -6.15 -3.62
C ALA A 256 -26.50 -5.25 -4.02
N GLU A 257 -27.55 -5.21 -3.22
CA GLU A 257 -28.70 -4.30 -3.40
C GLU A 257 -28.33 -2.84 -3.10
N THR A 258 -27.50 -2.60 -2.07
CA THR A 258 -27.02 -1.26 -1.70
C THR A 258 -26.01 -0.68 -2.70
N ILE A 259 -25.22 -1.53 -3.37
CA ILE A 259 -24.22 -1.12 -4.37
C ILE A 259 -24.83 -0.96 -5.77
N ARG A 260 -26.09 -1.37 -5.99
CA ARG A 260 -26.77 -1.08 -7.25
C ARG A 260 -26.95 0.43 -7.37
N PRO A 261 -26.29 1.13 -8.32
CA PRO A 261 -26.59 2.53 -8.55
C PRO A 261 -28.07 2.63 -8.90
N SER A 262 -28.78 3.61 -8.31
CA SER A 262 -30.13 3.95 -8.77
C SER A 262 -30.00 4.28 -10.26
N GLN A 263 -30.43 3.33 -11.09
CA GLN A 263 -30.79 3.64 -12.46
C GLN A 263 -32.21 4.16 -12.38
N ASP A 264 -32.35 5.42 -11.94
CA ASP A 264 -33.54 6.19 -12.23
C ASP A 264 -33.41 6.74 -13.66
N PRO A 265 -34.20 6.26 -14.64
CA PRO A 265 -34.27 6.86 -15.95
C PRO A 265 -35.20 8.09 -15.84
N ALA A 266 -34.72 9.18 -15.27
CA ALA A 266 -35.49 10.41 -15.20
C ALA A 266 -34.59 11.65 -15.32
N CYS A 267 -34.05 11.86 -16.52
CA CYS A 267 -33.84 13.18 -17.10
C CYS A 267 -33.39 13.00 -18.56
N ASP A 268 -34.37 12.80 -19.45
CA ASP A 268 -34.21 13.26 -20.83
C ASP A 268 -35.16 14.46 -20.98
N VAL A 269 -34.53 15.63 -21.03
CA VAL A 269 -35.14 16.92 -21.30
C VAL A 269 -35.24 17.05 -22.81
N ALA A 270 -36.46 17.19 -23.32
CA ALA A 270 -36.75 17.79 -24.61
C ALA A 270 -38.08 18.54 -24.52
#